data_AF-A0A423NLT4-F1
#
_entry.id   AF-A0A423NLT4-F1
#
_cell.length_a   1.000
_cell.length_b   1.000
_cell.length_c   1.000
_cell.angle_alpha   90.00
_cell.angle_beta   90.00
_cell.angle_gamma   90.00
#
_symmetry.space_group_name_H-M   'P 1'
#
loop_
_entity.id
_entity.type
_entity.pdbx_description
1 polymer ?
#
loop_
_entity_poly.entity_id
_entity_poly.type
_entity_poly.pdbx_seq_one_letter_code
_entity_poly.pdbx_strand_id
1 'polypeptide(L)'
;MDKKELKRQVAEMLDAGRSKTETFKAFSGGALKDKALAYLIGSRPDPDLLERHAGKIKILLGLTYVQALIGLVGGYLLGLTISTGFAIGLGLFAGGVPLLFAWGFYRNAAHAYTVYVVLSISQVPRMFKEYGDDPTGTVIGVAITLAMIFYVAWLKNLLFPDLGFFGAKKIKGQFVFSN
;
A
#
# COMPACT_ATOMS: atom_id res chain seq x y z
N MET A 1 -25.93 -21.06 -2.88
CA MET A 1 -25.35 -20.43 -1.67
C MET A 1 -25.05 -18.98 -1.98
N ASP A 2 -25.57 -18.07 -1.16
CA ASP A 2 -25.37 -16.63 -1.33
C ASP A 2 -23.94 -16.24 -0.94
N LYS A 3 -23.32 -15.31 -1.70
CA LYS A 3 -21.94 -14.84 -1.47
C LYS A 3 -21.79 -14.19 -0.09
N LYS A 4 -22.90 -13.71 0.50
CA LYS A 4 -22.92 -13.09 1.83
C LYS A 4 -22.79 -14.12 2.95
N GLU A 5 -23.52 -15.24 2.88
CA GLU A 5 -23.39 -16.33 3.86
C GLU A 5 -21.97 -16.91 3.89
N LEU A 6 -21.37 -17.10 2.70
CA LEU A 6 -20.03 -17.67 2.59
C LEU A 6 -18.97 -16.79 3.25
N LYS A 7 -19.07 -15.47 3.06
CA LYS A 7 -18.17 -14.50 3.71
C LYS A 7 -18.32 -14.51 5.23
N ARG A 8 -19.55 -14.68 5.74
CA ARG A 8 -19.81 -14.70 7.18
C ARG A 8 -19.26 -15.97 7.84
N GLN A 9 -19.47 -17.13 7.22
CA GLN A 9 -18.92 -18.39 7.74
C GLN A 9 -17.40 -18.47 7.66
N VAL A 10 -16.79 -17.95 6.59
CA VAL A 10 -15.33 -17.86 6.49
C VAL A 10 -14.78 -16.92 7.58
N ALA A 11 -15.45 -15.80 7.85
CA ALA A 11 -15.07 -14.89 8.93
C ALA A 11 -15.19 -15.55 10.31
N GLU A 12 -16.29 -16.27 10.59
CA GLU A 12 -16.48 -17.01 11.84
C GLU A 12 -15.46 -18.13 12.03
N MET A 13 -15.12 -18.89 10.99
CA MET A 13 -14.14 -19.98 11.11
C MET A 13 -12.69 -19.49 11.27
N LEU A 14 -12.37 -18.30 10.75
CA LEU A 14 -11.08 -17.64 10.99
C LEU A 14 -11.01 -16.99 12.38
N ASP A 15 -12.13 -16.44 12.88
CA ASP A 15 -12.24 -15.92 14.25
C ASP A 15 -12.16 -17.04 15.30
N ALA A 16 -12.57 -18.27 14.94
CA ALA A 16 -12.45 -19.46 15.79
C ALA A 16 -11.02 -20.04 15.90
N GLY A 17 -9.99 -19.37 15.36
CA GLY A 17 -8.59 -19.77 15.52
C GLY A 17 -8.13 -20.94 14.64
N ARG A 18 -8.90 -21.31 13.61
CA ARG A 18 -8.49 -22.36 12.65
C ARG A 18 -7.47 -21.85 11.65
N SER A 19 -6.54 -22.73 11.26
CA SER A 19 -5.48 -22.41 10.30
C SER A 19 -6.05 -21.95 8.95
N LYS A 20 -5.47 -20.86 8.40
CA LYS A 20 -5.85 -20.26 7.10
C LYS A 20 -5.88 -21.29 5.96
N THR A 21 -5.02 -22.31 6.07
CA THR A 21 -4.83 -23.41 5.12
C THR A 21 -5.99 -24.42 5.11
N GLU A 22 -6.56 -24.73 6.28
CA GLU A 22 -7.70 -25.65 6.39
C GLU A 22 -9.00 -25.00 5.93
N THR A 23 -9.19 -23.72 6.25
CA THR A 23 -10.36 -22.95 5.80
C THR A 23 -10.35 -22.74 4.29
N PHE A 24 -9.17 -22.56 3.69
CA PHE A 24 -9.03 -22.52 2.23
C PHE A 24 -9.38 -23.87 1.57
N LYS A 25 -8.94 -25.00 2.14
CA LYS A 25 -9.30 -26.34 1.64
C LYS A 25 -10.79 -26.65 1.78
N ALA A 26 -11.44 -26.20 2.86
CA ALA A 26 -12.85 -26.46 3.12
C ALA A 26 -13.79 -25.71 2.15
N PHE A 27 -13.35 -24.58 1.59
CA PHE A 27 -14.17 -23.74 0.71
C PHE A 27 -13.64 -23.64 -0.74
N SER A 28 -12.50 -24.25 -1.04
CA SER A 28 -11.99 -24.42 -2.41
C SER A 28 -12.93 -25.33 -3.21
N GLY A 29 -13.48 -24.80 -4.31
CA GLY A 29 -14.49 -25.49 -5.13
C GLY A 29 -15.94 -25.00 -4.96
N GLY A 30 -16.18 -23.99 -4.11
CA GLY A 30 -17.49 -23.36 -3.93
C GLY A 30 -17.79 -22.20 -4.91
N ALA A 31 -18.88 -21.47 -4.66
CA ALA A 31 -19.46 -20.44 -5.54
C ALA A 31 -18.61 -19.15 -5.76
N LEU A 32 -17.35 -19.12 -5.31
CA LEU A 32 -16.43 -17.99 -5.40
C LEU A 32 -15.10 -18.46 -6.00
N LYS A 33 -14.62 -17.76 -7.05
CA LYS A 33 -13.33 -18.06 -7.68
C LYS A 33 -12.23 -18.07 -6.61
N ASP A 34 -11.48 -19.17 -6.51
CA ASP A 34 -10.44 -19.43 -5.50
C ASP A 34 -9.45 -18.25 -5.30
N LYS A 35 -9.24 -17.44 -6.34
CA LYS A 35 -8.40 -16.23 -6.33
C LYS A 35 -8.93 -15.12 -5.40
N ALA A 36 -10.25 -14.94 -5.32
CA ALA A 36 -10.88 -13.95 -4.45
C ALA A 36 -10.92 -14.42 -3.00
N LEU A 37 -11.08 -15.72 -2.77
CA LEU A 37 -11.05 -16.32 -1.45
C LEU A 37 -9.62 -16.29 -0.86
N ALA A 38 -8.62 -16.67 -1.66
CA ALA A 38 -7.21 -16.57 -1.26
C ALA A 38 -6.78 -15.12 -0.98
N TYR A 39 -7.29 -14.16 -1.77
CA TYR A 39 -7.05 -12.75 -1.53
C TYR A 39 -7.70 -12.28 -0.22
N LEU A 40 -8.93 -12.71 0.08
CA LEU A 40 -9.67 -12.29 1.29
C LEU A 40 -9.10 -12.90 2.59
N ILE A 41 -8.55 -14.11 2.51
CA ILE A 41 -7.90 -14.79 3.65
C ILE A 41 -6.46 -14.27 3.85
N GLY A 42 -5.71 -14.07 2.76
CA GLY A 42 -4.34 -13.53 2.82
C GLY A 42 -4.25 -12.02 3.04
N SER A 43 -5.34 -11.27 2.83
CA SER A 43 -5.39 -9.82 3.09
C SER A 43 -5.74 -9.47 4.52
N ARG A 44 -6.08 -10.44 5.37
CA ARG A 44 -6.27 -10.21 6.80
C ARG A 44 -4.88 -10.15 7.43
N PRO A 45 -4.39 -8.95 7.80
CA PRO A 45 -3.05 -8.82 8.35
C PRO A 45 -2.97 -9.59 9.66
N ASP A 46 -1.88 -10.35 9.83
CA ASP A 46 -1.66 -11.10 11.04
C ASP A 46 -1.39 -10.12 12.20
N PRO A 47 -2.20 -10.14 13.28
CA PRO A 47 -2.04 -9.19 14.39
C PRO A 47 -0.64 -9.25 15.02
N ASP A 48 -0.02 -10.44 15.07
CA ASP A 48 1.34 -10.62 15.57
C ASP A 48 2.41 -9.92 14.71
N LEU A 49 2.25 -9.93 13.38
CA LEU A 49 3.17 -9.23 12.46
C LEU A 49 2.97 -7.71 12.51
N LEU A 50 1.73 -7.27 12.74
CA LEU A 50 1.41 -5.85 12.95
C LEU A 50 2.04 -5.32 14.23
N GLU A 51 1.97 -6.05 15.35
CA GLU A 51 2.62 -5.65 16.60
C GLU A 51 4.14 -5.61 16.46
N ARG A 52 4.75 -6.65 15.86
CA ARG A 52 6.21 -6.71 15.63
C ARG A 52 6.74 -5.63 14.70
N HIS A 53 5.91 -5.06 13.82
CA HIS A 53 6.33 -4.04 12.85
C HIS A 53 5.59 -2.70 13.00
N ALA A 54 4.85 -2.51 14.10
CA ALA A 54 4.09 -1.29 14.39
C ALA A 54 4.98 -0.04 14.36
N GLY A 55 6.22 -0.14 14.87
CA GLY A 55 7.19 0.96 14.82
C GLY A 55 7.53 1.37 13.38
N LYS A 56 7.73 0.40 12.48
CA LYS A 56 8.04 0.66 11.07
C LYS A 56 6.87 1.29 10.32
N ILE A 57 5.64 0.86 10.65
CA ILE A 57 4.40 1.46 10.14
C ILE A 57 4.25 2.90 10.64
N LYS A 58 4.50 3.17 11.93
CA LYS A 58 4.48 4.53 12.49
C LYS A 58 5.50 5.44 11.80
N ILE A 59 6.71 4.94 11.54
CA ILE A 59 7.73 5.67 10.75
C ILE A 59 7.23 5.96 9.34
N LEU A 60 6.63 4.97 8.67
CA LEU A 60 6.06 5.16 7.33
C LEU A 60 4.96 6.23 7.33
N LEU A 61 4.04 6.19 8.30
CA LEU A 61 3.01 7.20 8.46
C LEU A 61 3.62 8.59 8.68
N GLY A 62 4.58 8.70 9.60
CA GLY A 62 5.29 9.95 9.87
C GLY A 62 5.93 10.54 8.61
N LEU A 63 6.69 9.73 7.86
CA LEU A 63 7.29 10.15 6.59
C LEU A 63 6.23 10.57 5.56
N THR A 64 5.11 9.85 5.48
CA THR A 64 4.02 10.18 4.55
C THR A 64 3.32 11.48 4.94
N TYR A 65 3.17 11.77 6.23
CA TYR A 65 2.63 13.05 6.71
C TYR A 65 3.58 14.22 6.42
N VAL A 66 4.89 14.02 6.58
CA VAL A 66 5.89 15.02 6.20
C VAL A 66 5.83 15.28 4.70
N GLN A 67 5.74 14.24 3.87
CA GLN A 67 5.54 14.38 2.42
C GLN A 67 4.22 15.08 2.09
N ALA A 68 3.14 14.82 2.82
CA ALA A 68 1.87 15.53 2.63
C ALA A 68 2.02 17.03 2.88
N LEU A 69 2.75 17.41 3.94
CA LEU A 69 2.98 18.81 4.27
C LEU A 69 3.86 19.49 3.22
N ILE A 70 4.96 18.85 2.81
CA ILE A 70 5.85 19.35 1.77
C ILE A 70 5.08 19.47 0.44
N GLY A 71 4.29 18.45 0.08
CA GLY A 71 3.47 18.45 -1.12
C GLY A 71 2.40 19.54 -1.09
N LEU A 72 1.77 19.79 0.06
CA LEU A 72 0.79 20.85 0.23
C LEU A 72 1.41 22.22 0.03
N VAL A 73 2.53 22.51 0.71
CA VAL A 73 3.23 23.79 0.61
C VAL A 73 3.82 23.97 -0.79
N GLY A 74 4.53 22.97 -1.30
CA GLY A 74 5.12 23.00 -2.64
C GLY A 74 4.07 23.14 -3.74
N GLY A 75 2.98 22.38 -3.67
CA GLY A 75 1.86 22.49 -4.61
C GLY A 75 1.16 23.85 -4.55
N TYR A 76 1.00 24.43 -3.36
CA TYR A 76 0.45 25.76 -3.20
C TYR A 76 1.37 26.83 -3.81
N LEU A 77 2.66 26.82 -3.47
CA LEU A 77 3.66 27.76 -4.00
C LEU A 77 3.78 27.67 -5.53
N LEU A 78 3.81 26.45 -6.08
CA LEU A 78 3.81 26.25 -7.53
C LEU A 78 2.53 26.78 -8.16
N GLY A 79 1.37 26.53 -7.57
CA GLY A 79 0.12 27.00 -8.15
C GLY A 79 -0.08 28.52 -8.05
N LEU A 80 0.57 29.21 -7.10
CA LEU A 80 0.58 30.68 -7.01
C LEU A 80 1.21 31.34 -8.26
N THR A 81 2.10 30.63 -8.95
CA THR A 81 2.68 31.12 -10.23
C THR A 81 1.65 31.23 -11.35
N ILE A 82 0.47 30.60 -11.20
CA ILE A 82 -0.62 30.59 -12.18
C ILE A 82 -1.80 31.43 -11.67
N SER A 83 -2.39 31.08 -10.52
CA SER A 83 -3.46 31.87 -9.89
C SER A 83 -3.74 31.40 -8.45
N THR A 84 -4.37 32.26 -7.64
CA THR A 84 -4.75 31.92 -6.26
C THR A 84 -5.70 30.72 -6.19
N GLY A 85 -6.69 30.64 -7.09
CA GLY A 85 -7.62 29.50 -7.14
C GLY A 85 -6.91 28.19 -7.50
N PHE A 86 -5.97 28.25 -8.44
CA PHE A 86 -5.17 27.08 -8.84
C PHE A 86 -4.17 26.65 -7.75
N ALA A 87 -3.58 27.60 -7.02
CA ALA A 87 -2.74 27.34 -5.85
C ALA A 87 -3.44 26.50 -4.79
N ILE A 88 -4.67 26.88 -4.43
CA ILE A 88 -5.46 26.14 -3.45
C ILE A 88 -5.75 24.72 -3.97
N GLY A 89 -6.20 24.59 -5.22
CA GLY A 89 -6.49 23.29 -5.82
C GLY A 89 -5.27 22.37 -5.88
N LEU A 90 -4.12 22.89 -6.35
CA LEU A 90 -2.90 22.12 -6.51
C LEU A 90 -2.28 21.73 -5.16
N GLY A 91 -2.27 22.65 -4.18
CA GLY A 91 -1.79 22.36 -2.82
C GLY A 91 -2.64 21.30 -2.12
N LEU A 92 -3.98 21.39 -2.20
CA LEU A 92 -4.87 20.38 -1.63
C LEU A 92 -4.70 19.03 -2.33
N PHE A 93 -4.50 19.00 -3.64
CA PHE A 93 -4.26 17.75 -4.37
C PHE A 93 -2.92 17.13 -3.99
N ALA A 94 -1.84 17.92 -4.02
CA ALA A 94 -0.48 17.46 -3.74
C ALA A 94 -0.29 17.01 -2.28
N GLY A 95 -0.99 17.63 -1.33
CA GLY A 95 -1.01 17.18 0.08
C GLY A 95 -2.02 16.06 0.36
N GLY A 96 -3.17 16.07 -0.32
CA GLY A 96 -4.25 15.11 -0.12
C GLY A 96 -3.91 13.70 -0.59
N VAL A 97 -3.20 13.57 -1.72
CA VAL A 97 -2.81 12.25 -2.25
C VAL A 97 -1.94 11.46 -1.25
N PRO A 98 -0.85 12.01 -0.68
CA PRO A 98 -0.12 11.35 0.40
C PRO A 98 -0.98 10.98 1.62
N LEU A 99 -1.93 11.83 2.03
CA LEU A 99 -2.83 11.51 3.14
C LEU A 99 -3.73 10.30 2.87
N LEU A 100 -4.21 10.13 1.63
CA LEU A 100 -4.96 8.94 1.23
C LEU A 100 -4.09 7.67 1.34
N PHE A 101 -2.81 7.76 0.98
CA PHE A 101 -1.87 6.66 1.17
C PHE A 101 -1.59 6.40 2.65
N ALA A 102 -1.40 7.44 3.47
CA ALA A 102 -1.23 7.30 4.92
C ALA A 102 -2.43 6.57 5.54
N TRP A 103 -3.65 6.91 5.12
CA TRP A 103 -4.86 6.20 5.52
C TRP A 103 -4.88 4.73 5.03
N GLY A 104 -4.45 4.48 3.79
CA GLY A 104 -4.29 3.14 3.24
C GLY A 104 -3.27 2.28 4.01
N PHE A 105 -2.16 2.88 4.44
CA PHE A 105 -1.14 2.25 5.29
C PHE A 105 -1.67 2.00 6.69
N TYR A 106 -2.39 2.95 7.27
CA TYR A 106 -3.05 2.82 8.58
C TYR A 106 -4.05 1.65 8.59
N ARG A 107 -4.83 1.50 7.53
CA ARG A 107 -5.74 0.35 7.35
C ARG A 107 -5.02 -0.95 6.99
N ASN A 108 -3.70 -0.94 6.84
CA ASN A 108 -2.90 -2.09 6.42
C ASN A 108 -3.43 -2.73 5.14
N ALA A 109 -3.91 -1.92 4.19
CA ALA A 109 -4.41 -2.43 2.92
C ALA A 109 -3.23 -2.76 2.00
N ALA A 110 -2.97 -4.05 1.72
CA ALA A 110 -1.86 -4.48 0.86
C ALA A 110 -1.85 -3.77 -0.52
N HIS A 111 -3.03 -3.43 -1.06
CA HIS A 111 -3.15 -2.66 -2.29
C HIS A 111 -2.62 -1.23 -2.19
N ALA A 112 -2.74 -0.57 -1.04
CA ALA A 112 -2.22 0.79 -0.85
C ALA A 112 -0.70 0.83 -1.04
N TYR A 113 0.01 -0.18 -0.52
CA TYR A 113 1.45 -0.35 -0.71
C TYR A 113 1.83 -0.56 -2.17
N THR A 114 1.15 -1.47 -2.87
CA THR A 114 1.42 -1.71 -4.30
C THR A 114 1.12 -0.48 -5.16
N VAL A 115 -0.02 0.17 -4.94
CA VAL A 115 -0.41 1.36 -5.70
C VAL A 115 0.57 2.51 -5.44
N TYR A 116 0.98 2.73 -4.19
CA TYR A 116 1.99 3.75 -3.87
C TYR A 116 3.29 3.51 -4.64
N VAL A 117 3.80 2.27 -4.65
CA VAL A 117 5.04 1.94 -5.34
C VAL A 117 4.92 2.14 -6.85
N VAL A 118 3.85 1.63 -7.47
CA VAL A 118 3.63 1.77 -8.92
C VAL A 118 3.51 3.25 -9.32
N LEU A 119 2.74 4.02 -8.54
CA LEU A 119 2.52 5.45 -8.79
C LEU A 119 3.79 6.28 -8.54
N SER A 120 4.59 5.93 -7.54
CA SER A 120 5.84 6.62 -7.25
C SER A 120 6.88 6.34 -8.35
N ILE A 121 7.00 5.09 -8.80
CA ILE A 121 7.91 4.71 -9.90
C ILE A 121 7.55 5.45 -11.19
N SER A 122 6.26 5.60 -11.52
CA SER A 122 5.84 6.29 -12.74
C SER A 122 6.17 7.79 -12.72
N GLN A 123 6.39 8.37 -11.54
CA GLN A 123 6.76 9.78 -11.37
C GLN A 123 8.27 10.02 -11.45
N VAL A 124 9.12 9.03 -11.15
CA VAL A 124 10.58 9.17 -11.16
C VAL A 124 11.13 9.75 -12.47
N PRO A 125 10.70 9.31 -13.68
CA PRO A 125 11.21 9.88 -14.93
C PRO A 125 10.92 11.38 -15.07
N ARG A 126 9.83 11.87 -14.46
CA ARG A 126 9.44 13.28 -14.54
C ARG A 126 10.34 14.17 -13.68
N MET A 127 10.92 13.63 -12.60
CA MET A 127 11.84 14.38 -11.72
C MET A 127 13.12 14.79 -12.46
N PHE A 128 13.58 14.00 -13.44
CA PHE A 128 14.75 14.33 -14.24
C PHE A 128 14.55 15.54 -15.19
N LYS A 129 13.33 16.05 -15.35
CA LYS A 129 13.10 17.27 -16.14
C LYS A 129 13.77 18.50 -15.53
N GLU A 130 13.93 18.52 -14.22
CA GLU A 130 14.55 19.62 -13.47
C GLU A 130 16.08 19.46 -13.34
N TYR A 131 16.64 18.37 -13.88
CA TYR A 131 18.07 18.07 -13.78
C TYR A 131 18.95 19.15 -14.42
N GLY A 132 18.47 19.81 -15.48
CA GLY A 132 19.20 20.89 -16.14
C GLY A 132 19.32 22.16 -15.29
N ASP A 133 18.34 22.43 -14.43
CA ASP A 133 18.26 23.64 -13.61
C ASP A 133 18.89 23.43 -12.23
N ASP A 134 18.60 22.30 -11.57
CA ASP A 134 19.22 21.92 -10.29
C ASP A 134 19.60 20.42 -10.29
N PRO A 135 20.82 20.08 -10.76
CA PRO A 135 21.30 18.70 -10.78
C PRO A 135 21.39 18.07 -9.39
N THR A 136 21.80 18.86 -8.38
CA THR A 136 22.06 18.34 -7.03
C THR A 136 20.74 18.07 -6.32
N GLY A 137 19.80 19.02 -6.35
CA GLY A 137 18.47 18.84 -5.79
C GLY A 137 17.71 17.71 -6.47
N THR A 138 17.82 17.60 -7.80
CA THR A 138 17.19 16.51 -8.56
C THR A 138 17.71 15.14 -8.11
N VAL A 139 19.03 14.95 -8.00
CA VAL A 139 19.60 13.67 -7.55
C VAL A 139 19.18 13.33 -6.13
N ILE A 140 19.18 14.31 -5.21
CA ILE A 140 18.72 14.12 -3.83
C ILE A 140 17.24 13.72 -3.80
N GLY A 141 16.39 14.43 -4.54
CA GLY A 141 14.95 14.14 -4.62
C GLY A 141 14.65 12.74 -5.17
N VAL A 142 15.35 12.34 -6.23
CA VAL A 142 15.26 10.98 -6.80
C VAL A 142 15.73 9.94 -5.80
N ALA A 143 16.87 10.16 -5.14
CA ALA A 143 17.40 9.21 -4.14
C ALA A 143 16.41 9.01 -2.97
N ILE A 144 15.84 10.08 -2.43
CA ILE A 144 14.81 10.03 -1.38
C ILE A 144 13.58 9.26 -1.87
N THR A 145 13.14 9.51 -3.11
CA THR A 145 11.95 8.85 -3.68
C THR A 145 12.18 7.35 -3.86
N LEU A 146 13.36 6.95 -4.36
CA LEU A 146 13.73 5.54 -4.49
C LEU A 146 13.87 4.85 -3.13
N ALA A 147 14.43 5.53 -2.14
CA ALA A 147 14.52 5.02 -0.76
C ALA A 147 13.11 4.79 -0.18
N MET A 148 12.18 5.72 -0.39
CA MET A 148 10.78 5.57 0.01
C MET A 148 10.10 4.39 -0.70
N ILE A 149 10.23 4.29 -2.02
CA ILE A 149 9.69 3.16 -2.81
C ILE A 149 10.19 1.83 -2.25
N PHE A 150 11.50 1.72 -2.01
CA PHE A 150 12.12 0.53 -1.46
C PHE A 150 11.60 0.22 -0.05
N TYR A 151 11.51 1.22 0.82
CA TYR A 151 11.01 1.05 2.18
C TYR A 151 9.56 0.56 2.21
N VAL A 152 8.68 1.14 1.37
CA VAL A 152 7.27 0.70 1.25
C VAL A 152 7.18 -0.71 0.68
N ALA A 153 7.97 -1.03 -0.35
CA ALA A 153 8.01 -2.35 -0.95
C ALA A 153 8.52 -3.42 0.04
N TRP A 154 9.56 -3.10 0.79
CA TRP A 154 10.08 -3.95 1.86
C TRP A 154 9.01 -4.16 2.92
N LEU A 155 8.41 -3.09 3.45
CA LEU A 155 7.42 -3.19 4.53
C LEU A 155 6.20 -4.02 4.10
N LYS A 156 5.77 -3.91 2.84
CA LYS A 156 4.75 -4.79 2.26
C LYS A 156 5.17 -6.26 2.30
N ASN A 157 6.40 -6.59 1.92
CA ASN A 157 6.89 -7.98 1.94
C ASN A 157 7.04 -8.53 3.36
N LEU A 158 7.34 -7.68 4.35
CA LEU A 158 7.35 -8.07 5.78
C LEU A 158 5.94 -8.28 6.34
N LEU A 159 5.00 -7.39 6.02
CA LEU A 159 3.63 -7.44 6.55
C LEU A 159 2.75 -8.47 5.85
N PHE A 160 3.03 -8.75 4.57
CA PHE A 160 2.28 -9.70 3.75
C PHE A 160 3.21 -10.67 3.02
N PRO A 161 3.93 -11.55 3.75
CA PRO A 161 4.83 -12.53 3.14
C PRO A 161 4.11 -13.50 2.19
N ASP A 162 2.81 -13.70 2.40
CA ASP A 162 1.91 -14.58 1.65
C ASP A 162 1.24 -13.92 0.44
N LEU A 163 1.40 -12.60 0.27
CA LEU A 163 0.94 -11.87 -0.92
C LEU A 163 2.15 -11.45 -1.76
N GLY A 164 2.20 -11.91 -3.01
CA GLY A 164 3.15 -11.38 -3.99
C GLY A 164 2.96 -9.88 -4.21
N PHE A 165 3.88 -9.23 -4.92
CA PHE A 165 3.79 -7.78 -5.18
C PHE A 165 2.49 -7.39 -5.91
N PHE A 166 2.00 -8.27 -6.77
CA PHE A 166 0.70 -8.21 -7.44
C PHE A 166 -0.15 -9.43 -7.10
N GLY A 167 -0.98 -9.31 -6.05
CA GLY A 167 -1.95 -10.34 -5.66
C GLY A 167 -1.39 -11.49 -4.81
N ALA A 168 -2.21 -12.51 -4.57
CA ALA A 168 -1.85 -13.63 -3.70
C ALA A 168 -0.69 -14.48 -4.28
N LYS A 169 0.31 -14.76 -3.43
CA LYS A 169 1.52 -15.49 -3.82
C LYS A 169 1.12 -16.94 -4.12
N LYS A 170 1.46 -17.41 -5.33
CA LYS A 170 1.33 -18.81 -5.70
C LYS A 170 2.72 -19.42 -5.78
N ILE A 171 2.98 -20.46 -4.99
CA ILE A 171 4.19 -21.28 -5.13
C ILE A 171 3.73 -22.62 -5.69
N LYS A 172 4.25 -22.99 -6.87
CA LYS A 172 3.89 -24.24 -7.59
C LYS A 172 2.38 -24.44 -7.79
N GLY A 173 1.65 -23.36 -8.11
CA GLY A 173 0.21 -23.44 -8.41
C GLY A 173 -0.73 -23.49 -7.19
N GLN A 174 -0.19 -23.62 -5.97
CA GLN A 174 -0.95 -23.58 -4.73
C GLN A 174 -0.73 -22.25 -3.99
N PHE A 175 -1.79 -21.76 -3.35
CA PHE A 175 -1.71 -20.61 -2.44
C PHE A 175 -1.09 -21.10 -1.14
N VAL A 176 0.07 -20.54 -0.79
CA VAL A 176 0.79 -20.90 0.43
C VAL A 176 0.56 -19.78 1.43
N PHE A 177 -0.04 -20.12 2.57
CA PHE A 177 -0.19 -19.22 3.72
C PHE A 177 0.84 -19.66 4.76
N SER A 178 1.62 -18.73 5.28
CA SER A 178 2.57 -19.00 6.35
C SER A 178 1.77 -19.10 7.65
N ASN A 179 2.00 -20.19 8.38
CA ASN A 179 1.36 -20.51 9.64
C ASN A 179 2.09 -19.84 10.81
#